data_AF-A0AB38BB04-F1
#
_entry.id   AF-A0AB38BB04-F1
#
_cell.length_a   1.000
_cell.length_b   1.000
_cell.length_c   1.000
_cell.angle_alpha   90.00
_cell.angle_beta   90.00
_cell.angle_gamma   90.00
#
_symmetry.space_group_name_H-M   'P 1'
#
loop_
_entity.id
_entity.type
_entity.pdbx_description
1 polymer ?
#
loop_
_entity_poly.entity_id
_entity_poly.type
_entity_poly.pdbx_seq_one_letter_code
_entity_poly.pdbx_strand_id
1 'polypeptide(L)' 'MRRLIFVPALVAVAALALAGCAQDFGQGPEGRVTEKTKDGKKFYLVVDPTKQGKEKKFRVSKYDYHDCNRGSKYPTCIDD' A
#
# COMPACT_ATOMS: atom_id res chain seq x y z
N MET A 1 2.60 -40.74 42.23
CA MET A 1 3.27 -40.53 40.91
C MET A 1 2.25 -40.00 39.90
N ARG A 2 2.27 -38.70 39.57
CA ARG A 2 1.51 -38.17 38.42
C ARG A 2 2.06 -36.81 37.96
N ARG A 3 2.82 -36.90 36.86
CA ARG A 3 2.84 -35.99 35.70
C ARG A 3 3.05 -34.49 35.96
N LEU A 4 4.29 -34.05 35.78
CA LEU A 4 4.58 -32.73 35.25
C LEU A 4 5.29 -32.94 33.91
N ILE A 5 4.51 -32.91 32.83
CA ILE A 5 5.04 -32.89 31.48
C ILE A 5 4.64 -31.55 30.86
N PHE A 6 5.59 -30.97 30.13
CA PHE A 6 5.44 -29.93 29.11
C PHE A 6 5.21 -28.49 29.56
N VAL A 7 6.31 -27.74 29.71
CA VAL A 7 6.35 -26.31 29.33
C VAL A 7 7.70 -26.06 28.64
N PRO A 8 7.74 -26.02 27.30
CA PRO A 8 8.15 -24.76 26.68
C PRO A 8 7.43 -24.55 25.34
N ALA A 9 6.33 -23.79 25.34
CA ALA A 9 5.68 -23.39 24.10
C ALA A 9 4.99 -22.04 24.26
N LEU A 10 5.74 -21.00 24.62
CA LEU A 10 5.17 -19.66 24.83
C LEU A 10 5.90 -18.51 24.11
N VAL A 11 6.86 -18.79 23.23
CA VAL A 11 7.66 -17.73 22.58
C VAL A 11 7.29 -17.49 21.10
N ALA A 12 6.49 -18.36 20.47
CA ALA A 12 6.29 -18.32 19.01
C ALA A 12 5.19 -17.35 18.52
N VAL A 13 4.41 -16.70 19.39
CA VAL A 13 3.21 -15.93 18.97
C VAL A 13 3.48 -14.44 18.73
N ALA A 14 4.65 -13.92 19.10
CA ALA A 14 4.92 -12.48 19.01
C ALA A 14 5.34 -11.99 17.60
N ALA A 15 5.76 -12.89 16.70
CA ALA A 15 6.31 -12.49 15.39
C ALA A 15 5.24 -12.16 14.33
N LEU A 16 4.01 -12.67 14.46
CA LEU A 16 2.93 -12.41 13.49
C LEU A 16 2.25 -11.04 13.65
N ALA A 17 2.48 -10.32 14.74
CA ALA A 17 1.89 -9.00 14.97
C ALA A 17 2.59 -7.88 14.14
N LEU A 18 3.85 -8.06 13.75
CA LEU A 18 4.63 -7.03 13.03
C LEU A 18 4.40 -7.07 11.51
N ALA A 19 3.96 -8.19 10.95
CA ALA A 19 3.66 -8.31 9.52
C ALA A 19 2.35 -7.59 9.10
N GLY A 20 1.54 -7.14 10.07
CA GLY A 20 0.26 -6.46 9.82
C GLY A 20 0.33 -4.92 9.76
N CYS A 21 1.49 -4.31 10.02
CA CYS A 21 1.60 -2.85 10.20
C CYS A 21 2.25 -2.09 9.03
N ALA A 22 2.85 -2.78 8.06
CA ALA A 22 3.31 -2.13 6.84
C ALA A 22 2.15 -2.14 5.83
N GLN A 23 1.41 -1.04 5.74
CA GLN A 23 0.49 -0.83 4.63
C GLN A 23 1.33 -0.69 3.36
N ASP A 24 1.50 -1.79 2.63
CA ASP A 24 2.19 -1.80 1.34
C ASP A 24 1.34 -1.00 0.33
N PHE A 25 1.80 0.20 0.02
CA PHE A 25 1.25 1.04 -1.03
C PHE A 25 2.08 0.78 -2.27
N GLY A 26 1.55 0.00 -3.21
CA GLY A 26 2.27 -0.33 -4.44
C GLY A 26 2.59 0.95 -5.22
N GLN A 27 3.82 1.04 -5.74
CA GLN A 27 4.35 2.23 -6.40
C GLN A 27 3.64 2.59 -7.71
N GLY A 28 2.63 1.87 -8.19
CA GLY A 28 1.88 2.22 -9.42
C GLY A 28 2.73 2.18 -10.71
N PRO A 29 2.13 2.34 -11.90
CA PRO A 29 2.89 2.47 -13.15
C PRO A 29 3.31 3.92 -13.40
N GLU A 30 4.44 4.14 -14.08
CA GLU A 30 4.82 5.46 -14.59
C GLU A 30 3.81 5.95 -15.64
N GLY A 31 3.35 7.20 -15.52
CA GLY A 31 2.27 7.70 -16.36
C GLY A 31 1.75 9.08 -15.98
N ARG A 32 0.51 9.37 -16.39
CA ARG A 32 -0.24 10.53 -15.93
C ARG A 32 -1.42 10.12 -15.06
N VAL A 33 -1.61 10.82 -13.97
CA VAL A 33 -2.78 10.63 -13.11
C VAL A 33 -4.03 11.11 -13.86
N THR A 34 -4.94 10.22 -14.18
CA THR A 34 -6.18 10.55 -14.89
C THR A 34 -7.37 10.73 -13.96
N GLU A 35 -7.35 10.05 -12.81
CA GLU A 35 -8.40 10.15 -11.80
C GLU A 35 -7.86 9.95 -10.38
N LYS A 36 -8.58 10.52 -9.42
CA LYS A 36 -8.35 10.38 -7.99
C LYS A 36 -9.63 9.91 -7.33
N THR A 37 -9.62 8.78 -6.65
CA THR A 37 -10.81 8.27 -5.95
C THR A 37 -10.51 8.05 -4.47
N LYS A 38 -11.49 8.32 -3.61
CA LYS A 38 -11.45 8.01 -2.19
C LYS A 38 -12.57 7.02 -1.86
N ASP A 39 -12.24 5.95 -1.15
CA ASP A 39 -13.21 4.96 -0.66
C ASP A 39 -13.02 4.81 0.86
N GLY A 40 -13.94 5.42 1.62
CA GLY A 40 -13.83 5.54 3.07
C GLY A 40 -12.52 6.23 3.50
N LYS A 41 -11.64 5.48 4.18
CA LYS A 41 -10.31 5.96 4.63
C LYS A 41 -9.17 5.61 3.65
N LYS A 42 -9.48 4.99 2.51
CA LYS A 42 -8.50 4.55 1.50
C LYS A 42 -8.44 5.56 0.35
N PHE A 43 -7.23 5.81 -0.14
CA PHE A 43 -6.94 6.75 -1.22
C PHE A 43 -6.41 5.99 -2.43
N TYR A 44 -6.86 6.38 -3.62
CA TYR A 44 -6.52 5.73 -4.88
C TYR A 44 -6.18 6.75 -5.96
N LEU A 45 -5.19 6.41 -6.77
CA LEU A 45 -4.89 7.08 -8.03
C LEU A 45 -5.22 6.13 -9.17
N VAL A 46 -5.70 6.69 -10.28
CA VAL A 46 -5.76 6.03 -11.58
C VAL A 46 -4.70 6.68 -12.45
N VAL A 47 -3.80 5.87 -12.99
CA VAL A 47 -2.71 6.34 -13.84
C VAL A 47 -2.83 5.70 -15.22
N ASP A 48 -2.83 6.55 -16.24
CA ASP A 48 -2.65 6.15 -17.64
C ASP A 48 -1.14 6.00 -17.92
N PRO A 49 -0.66 4.78 -18.18
CA PRO A 49 0.76 4.51 -18.29
C PRO A 49 1.37 5.15 -19.55
N THR A 50 2.59 5.70 -19.41
CA THR A 50 3.29 6.33 -20.56
C THR A 50 3.66 5.31 -21.64
N LYS A 51 3.93 4.07 -21.22
CA LYS A 51 4.15 2.92 -22.12
C LYS A 51 2.81 2.22 -22.31
N GLN A 52 2.53 1.79 -23.54
CA GLN A 52 1.25 1.16 -23.92
C GLN A 52 0.71 0.24 -22.82
N GLY A 53 -0.53 0.49 -22.41
CA GLY A 53 -1.17 -0.22 -21.32
C GLY A 53 -2.58 0.29 -21.10
N LYS A 54 -3.29 -0.34 -20.16
CA LYS A 54 -4.57 0.15 -19.66
C LYS A 54 -4.32 1.02 -18.43
N GLU A 55 -5.22 1.97 -18.20
CA GLU A 55 -5.24 2.72 -16.94
C GLU A 55 -5.23 1.75 -15.74
N LYS A 56 -4.43 2.09 -14.73
CA LYS A 56 -4.29 1.27 -13.52
C LYS A 56 -4.71 2.06 -12.30
N LYS A 57 -5.70 1.53 -11.58
CA LYS A 57 -6.10 2.00 -10.26
C LYS A 57 -5.31 1.28 -9.18
N PHE A 58 -4.67 2.03 -8.28
CA PHE A 58 -3.93 1.45 -7.16
C PHE A 58 -4.06 2.34 -5.91
N ARG A 59 -3.82 1.73 -4.74
CA ARG A 59 -3.94 2.39 -3.45
C ARG A 59 -2.66 3.15 -3.15
N VAL A 60 -2.81 4.38 -2.68
CA VAL A 60 -1.69 5.25 -2.29
C VAL A 60 -1.84 5.74 -0.86
N SER A 61 -0.78 6.35 -0.33
CA SER A 61 -0.84 7.03 0.96
C SER A 61 -1.77 8.26 0.87
N LYS A 62 -2.14 8.83 2.03
CA LYS A 62 -2.89 10.09 2.06
C LYS A 62 -2.06 11.23 1.46
N TYR A 63 -0.75 11.24 1.69
CA TYR A 63 0.16 12.31 1.25
C TYR A 63 0.28 12.30 -0.27
N ASP A 64 0.69 11.16 -0.83
CA ASP A 64 0.74 10.87 -2.27
C ASP A 64 -0.56 11.27 -2.99
N TYR A 65 -1.71 10.96 -2.38
CA TYR A 65 -3.00 11.32 -2.94
C TYR A 65 -3.20 12.84 -2.98
N HIS A 66 -2.72 13.60 -2.01
CA HIS A 66 -2.83 15.05 -2.01
C HIS A 66 -1.78 15.72 -2.90
N ASP A 67 -0.57 15.18 -2.98
CA ASP A 67 0.54 15.72 -3.77
C ASP A 67 0.33 15.49 -5.27
N CYS A 68 -0.21 14.33 -5.64
CA CYS A 68 -0.58 14.03 -7.02
C CYS A 68 -1.96 14.55 -7.40
N ASN A 69 -2.03 15.50 -8.34
CA ASN A 69 -3.27 16.00 -8.92
C ASN A 69 -3.59 15.34 -10.27
N ARG A 70 -4.84 15.46 -10.72
CA ARG A 70 -5.22 15.01 -12.07
C ARG A 70 -4.37 15.75 -13.11
N GLY A 71 -3.72 15.00 -13.99
CA GLY A 71 -2.78 15.49 -14.99
C GLY A 71 -1.31 15.49 -14.55
N SER A 72 -1.02 15.29 -13.25
CA SER A 72 0.35 15.17 -12.75
C SER A 72 1.07 13.96 -13.34
N LYS A 73 2.38 14.10 -13.54
CA LYS A 73 3.25 12.97 -13.88
C LYS A 73 3.50 12.13 -12.64
N TYR A 74 3.32 10.83 -12.77
CA TYR A 74 3.52 9.85 -11.73
C TYR A 74 4.67 8.91 -12.15
N PRO A 75 5.60 8.53 -11.25
CA PRO A 75 5.63 8.80 -9.81
C PRO A 75 6.21 10.16 -9.42
N THR A 76 6.60 11.03 -10.35
CA THR A 76 7.24 12.33 -10.02
C THR A 76 6.45 13.19 -9.01
N CYS A 77 5.12 13.10 -8.96
CA CYS A 77 4.31 13.82 -7.98
C CYS A 77 4.27 13.21 -6.57
N ILE A 78 4.92 12.06 -6.35
CA ILE A 78 5.13 11.44 -5.03
C ILE A 78 6.61 11.36 -4.63
N ASP A 79 7.52 11.61 -5.59
CA ASP A 79 8.95 11.72 -5.35
C ASP A 79 9.22 13.18 -4.89
N ASP A 80 9.06 13.45 -3.59
CA ASP A 80 9.46 14.73 -2.97
C ASP A 80 10.99 14.87 -2.91
#